data_AF-A0A1X9NB08-F1
#
_entry.id   AF-A0A1X9NB08-F1
#
_cell.length_a   1.000
_cell.length_b   1.000
_cell.length_c   1.000
_cell.angle_alpha   90.00
_cell.angle_beta   90.00
_cell.angle_gamma   90.00
#
_symmetry.space_group_name_H-M   'P 1'
#
loop_
_entity.id
_entity.type
_entity.pdbx_description
1 polymer ?
#
loop_
_entity_poly.entity_id
_entity_poly.type
_entity_poly.pdbx_seq_one_letter_code
_entity_poly.pdbx_strand_id
1 'polypeptide(L)'
;MQSAVMSYMAITNVQSKLAARSGDVIYYREPSYGTFQTNAKPNGLLGTVSNIEMIGLLMDMDSMKFNTECKDNCLEKWRDYNQQMGATYSAYEHLIPEQLFSTEDEPVEGISAVKALAIASQQGQRIYTFTEDNLSYLNDLTVDQGTKDEIQAQVQAGMVATVHQHPITYAGWAGTGYTIVHPETGAGSYKISGGSNGGVLLALIWTAIAAYAVLFSTIFLVGLLTTPFIAGGILLGMLGGINSIYKVSKQCSGLEYIITSFIISLTSIIGLFFPPAPGYLSFLIMNSLPEPEGCL
;
A
#
# COMPACT_ATOMS: atom_id res chain seq x y z
N MET A 1 11.02 -21.43 -7.93
CA MET A 1 9.98 -20.45 -7.55
C MET A 1 9.45 -19.67 -8.75
N GLN A 2 10.29 -19.18 -9.67
CA GLN A 2 9.87 -18.57 -10.95
C GLN A 2 8.89 -19.46 -11.75
N SER A 3 9.01 -20.78 -11.65
CA SER A 3 8.08 -21.74 -12.25
C SER A 3 6.63 -21.54 -11.80
N ALA A 4 6.36 -21.16 -10.55
CA ALA A 4 5.00 -20.92 -10.06
C ALA A 4 4.36 -19.71 -10.73
N VAL A 5 5.12 -18.61 -10.85
CA VAL A 5 4.69 -17.41 -11.59
C VAL A 5 4.46 -17.73 -13.07
N MET A 6 5.35 -18.52 -13.69
CA MET A 6 5.17 -18.93 -15.09
C MET A 6 3.95 -19.83 -15.29
N SER A 7 3.68 -20.75 -14.36
CA SER A 7 2.46 -21.56 -14.36
C SER A 7 1.21 -20.69 -14.22
N TYR A 8 1.25 -19.69 -13.33
CA TYR A 8 0.22 -18.68 -13.19
C TYR A 8 -0.04 -17.94 -14.50
N MET A 9 1.01 -17.43 -15.13
CA MET A 9 0.89 -16.73 -16.41
C MET A 9 0.33 -17.64 -17.51
N ALA A 10 0.77 -18.90 -17.58
CA ALA A 10 0.32 -19.84 -18.59
C ALA A 10 -1.17 -20.20 -18.42
N ILE A 11 -1.58 -20.58 -17.22
CA ILE A 11 -2.95 -20.99 -16.92
C ILE A 11 -3.91 -19.83 -17.12
N THR A 12 -3.60 -18.66 -16.54
CA THR A 12 -4.46 -17.48 -16.70
C THR A 12 -4.56 -17.08 -18.16
N ASN A 13 -3.49 -17.16 -18.97
CA ASN A 13 -3.55 -16.79 -20.39
C ASN A 13 -4.47 -17.71 -21.19
N VAL A 14 -4.45 -19.02 -20.91
CA VAL A 14 -5.37 -19.96 -21.55
C VAL A 14 -6.82 -19.67 -21.11
N GLN A 15 -7.05 -19.48 -19.82
CA GLN A 15 -8.38 -19.20 -19.28
C GLN A 15 -8.97 -17.90 -19.83
N SER A 16 -8.20 -16.80 -19.86
CA SER A 16 -8.63 -15.54 -20.47
C SER A 16 -9.02 -15.71 -21.93
N LYS A 17 -8.23 -16.45 -22.72
CA LYS A 17 -8.54 -16.70 -24.13
C LYS A 17 -9.81 -17.53 -24.33
N LEU A 18 -10.06 -18.50 -23.46
CA LEU A 18 -11.27 -19.31 -23.50
C LEU A 18 -12.50 -18.46 -23.12
N ALA A 19 -12.41 -17.73 -22.01
CA ALA A 19 -13.47 -16.83 -21.56
C ALA A 19 -13.79 -15.73 -22.60
N ALA A 20 -12.76 -15.18 -23.24
CA ALA A 20 -12.92 -14.15 -24.27
C ALA A 20 -13.66 -14.70 -25.50
N ARG A 21 -13.36 -15.95 -25.91
CA ARG A 21 -14.09 -16.62 -27.00
C ARG A 21 -15.56 -16.85 -26.67
N SER A 22 -15.89 -17.21 -25.43
CA SER A 22 -17.29 -17.39 -25.03
C SER A 22 -18.04 -16.07 -24.84
N GLY A 23 -17.33 -14.98 -24.52
CA GLY A 23 -17.90 -13.66 -24.24
C GLY A 23 -17.94 -12.70 -25.43
N ASP A 24 -17.58 -13.13 -26.64
CA ASP A 24 -17.39 -12.27 -27.82
C ASP A 24 -16.39 -11.11 -27.61
N VAL A 25 -15.40 -11.33 -26.73
CA VAL A 25 -14.32 -10.39 -26.43
C VAL A 25 -13.04 -10.83 -27.16
N ILE A 26 -12.25 -9.86 -27.62
CA ILE A 26 -10.90 -10.05 -28.11
C ILE A 26 -9.95 -9.79 -26.94
N TYR A 27 -9.03 -10.72 -26.67
CA TYR A 27 -8.09 -10.63 -25.56
C TYR A 27 -6.64 -10.77 -26.03
N TYR A 28 -5.80 -9.84 -25.61
CA TYR A 28 -4.35 -9.91 -25.74
C TYR A 28 -3.69 -9.63 -24.40
N ARG A 29 -2.76 -10.51 -24.01
CA ARG A 29 -1.93 -10.30 -22.82
C ARG A 29 -0.78 -9.36 -23.13
N GLU A 30 -0.56 -8.40 -22.24
CA GLU A 30 0.58 -7.50 -22.28
C GLU A 30 1.68 -7.99 -21.32
N PRO A 31 2.91 -7.45 -21.41
CA PRO A 31 3.97 -7.75 -20.46
C PRO A 31 3.47 -7.61 -19.01
N SER A 32 3.50 -8.74 -18.31
CA SER A 32 2.98 -8.91 -16.96
C SER A 32 4.08 -9.56 -16.13
N TYR A 33 4.13 -9.29 -14.83
CA TYR A 33 5.11 -9.86 -13.92
C TYR A 33 4.51 -10.03 -12.52
N GLY A 34 5.17 -10.86 -11.74
CA GLY A 34 4.82 -11.14 -10.36
C GLY A 34 5.94 -11.88 -9.67
N THR A 35 5.78 -12.04 -8.36
CA THR A 35 6.76 -12.64 -7.48
C THR A 35 6.18 -13.86 -6.79
N PHE A 36 6.99 -14.90 -6.67
CA PHE A 36 6.69 -16.04 -5.81
C PHE A 36 7.87 -16.24 -4.87
N GLN A 37 7.62 -16.14 -3.57
CA GLN A 37 8.65 -16.11 -2.55
C GLN A 37 8.29 -16.93 -1.32
N THR A 38 9.31 -17.46 -0.65
CA THR A 38 9.17 -18.00 0.70
C THR A 38 9.11 -16.86 1.69
N ASN A 39 8.08 -16.84 2.52
CA ASN A 39 7.95 -15.90 3.62
C ASN A 39 8.51 -16.52 4.89
N ALA A 40 9.46 -15.84 5.53
CA ALA A 40 10.14 -16.31 6.72
C ALA A 40 10.32 -15.18 7.73
N LYS A 41 10.11 -15.49 9.01
CA LYS A 41 10.30 -14.57 10.13
C LYS A 41 11.62 -14.87 10.83
N PRO A 42 12.59 -13.94 10.80
CA PRO A 42 13.77 -14.06 11.65
C PRO A 42 13.37 -13.79 13.10
N ASN A 43 13.57 -14.78 13.96
CA ASN A 43 13.44 -14.64 15.40
C ASN A 43 14.82 -14.35 15.99
N GLY A 44 14.90 -13.36 16.87
CA GLY A 44 16.18 -12.87 17.36
C GLY A 44 16.04 -11.86 18.49
N LEU A 45 17.13 -11.66 19.22
CA LEU A 45 17.24 -10.66 20.28
C LEU A 45 18.38 -9.70 19.94
N LEU A 46 18.15 -8.40 20.11
CA LEU A 46 19.16 -7.34 19.89
C LEU A 46 19.83 -7.40 18.50
N GLY A 47 19.05 -7.62 17.45
CA GLY A 47 19.56 -7.61 16.06
C GLY A 47 20.34 -8.86 15.65
N THR A 48 20.47 -9.87 16.53
CA THR A 48 21.05 -11.17 16.17
C THR A 48 19.92 -12.16 15.88
N VAL A 49 19.90 -12.71 14.66
CA VAL A 49 18.94 -13.76 14.27
C VAL A 49 19.37 -15.08 14.89
N SER A 50 18.58 -15.60 15.83
CA SER A 50 18.85 -16.88 16.49
C SER A 50 18.13 -18.04 15.80
N ASN A 51 17.03 -17.78 15.09
CA ASN A 51 16.30 -18.78 14.31
C ASN A 51 15.53 -18.11 13.15
N ILE A 52 15.21 -18.87 12.11
CA ILE A 52 14.34 -18.46 11.01
C ILE A 52 13.14 -19.38 10.99
N GLU A 53 11.96 -18.82 11.19
CA GLU A 53 10.70 -19.54 11.13
C GLU A 53 10.09 -19.36 9.74
N MET A 54 9.88 -20.46 9.02
CA MET A 54 9.21 -20.44 7.71
C MET A 54 7.71 -20.25 7.95
N ILE A 55 7.18 -19.07 7.57
CA ILE A 55 5.76 -18.75 7.75
C ILE A 55 4.93 -19.35 6.61
N GLY A 56 5.47 -19.40 5.40
CA GLY A 56 4.79 -20.00 4.26
C GLY A 56 5.32 -19.55 2.90
N LEU A 57 4.47 -19.65 1.88
CA LEU A 57 4.74 -19.20 0.51
C LEU A 57 3.81 -18.04 0.17
N LEU A 58 4.33 -17.06 -0.55
CA LEU A 58 3.56 -15.91 -1.03
C LEU A 58 3.66 -15.83 -2.55
N MET A 59 2.50 -15.77 -3.20
CA MET A 59 2.35 -15.37 -4.59
C MET A 59 1.77 -13.96 -4.61
N ASP A 60 2.43 -13.05 -5.31
CA ASP A 60 1.94 -11.69 -5.53
C ASP A 60 2.12 -11.33 -7.01
N MET A 61 1.02 -11.11 -7.71
CA MET A 61 1.04 -10.74 -9.12
C MET A 61 1.04 -9.22 -9.27
N ASP A 62 2.23 -8.65 -9.11
CA ASP A 62 2.48 -7.20 -9.12
C ASP A 62 1.82 -6.45 -10.28
N SER A 63 1.86 -7.02 -11.50
CA SER A 63 1.25 -6.39 -12.67
C SER A 63 0.71 -7.40 -13.66
N MET A 64 -0.62 -7.43 -13.77
CA MET A 64 -1.36 -8.20 -14.76
C MET A 64 -1.99 -7.26 -15.79
N LYS A 65 -1.33 -7.10 -16.94
CA LYS A 65 -1.76 -6.18 -18.00
C LYS A 65 -2.32 -6.94 -19.20
N PHE A 66 -3.39 -6.41 -19.77
CA PHE A 66 -4.05 -6.99 -20.92
C PHE A 66 -4.87 -5.95 -21.65
N ASN A 67 -5.01 -6.14 -22.96
CA ASN A 67 -5.91 -5.38 -23.80
C ASN A 67 -7.11 -6.26 -24.16
N THR A 68 -8.30 -5.72 -23.96
CA THR A 68 -9.58 -6.41 -24.12
C THR A 68 -10.56 -5.50 -24.82
N GLU A 69 -11.18 -6.00 -25.89
CA GLU A 69 -12.15 -5.23 -26.68
C GLU A 69 -13.34 -6.10 -27.04
N CYS A 70 -14.56 -5.58 -26.94
CA CYS A 70 -15.72 -6.28 -27.49
C CYS A 70 -15.76 -6.16 -29.02
N LYS A 71 -16.14 -7.24 -29.71
CA LYS A 71 -16.31 -7.25 -31.18
C LYS A 71 -17.46 -6.39 -31.69
N ASP A 72 -18.57 -6.33 -30.96
CA ASP A 72 -19.84 -5.73 -31.40
C ASP A 72 -20.35 -4.63 -30.44
N ASN A 73 -19.48 -3.71 -30.00
CA ASN A 73 -19.84 -2.58 -29.13
C ASN A 73 -20.68 -2.99 -27.88
N CYS A 74 -20.26 -4.08 -27.22
CA CYS A 74 -20.99 -4.70 -26.12
C CYS A 74 -20.35 -4.40 -24.75
N LEU A 75 -20.58 -3.18 -24.25
CA LEU A 75 -19.98 -2.69 -23.00
C LEU A 75 -20.24 -3.62 -21.81
N GLU A 76 -21.46 -4.14 -21.66
CA GLU A 76 -21.83 -5.01 -20.53
C GLU A 76 -21.06 -6.32 -20.53
N LYS A 77 -20.98 -7.02 -21.68
CA LYS A 77 -20.21 -8.28 -21.78
C LYS A 77 -18.72 -8.05 -21.53
N TRP A 78 -18.19 -6.92 -21.99
CA TRP A 78 -16.79 -6.54 -21.76
C TRP A 78 -16.51 -6.28 -20.28
N ARG A 79 -17.38 -5.52 -19.61
CA ARG A 79 -17.31 -5.28 -18.16
C ARG A 79 -17.39 -6.61 -17.39
N ASP A 80 -18.37 -7.44 -17.71
CA ASP A 80 -18.60 -8.73 -17.02
C ASP A 80 -17.41 -9.67 -17.22
N TYR A 81 -16.83 -9.70 -18.43
CA TYR A 81 -15.59 -10.42 -18.71
C TYR A 81 -14.43 -9.92 -17.83
N ASN A 82 -14.21 -8.61 -17.74
CA ASN A 82 -13.13 -8.04 -16.93
C ASN A 82 -13.29 -8.39 -15.45
N GLN A 83 -14.51 -8.28 -14.92
CA GLN A 83 -14.80 -8.62 -13.54
C GLN A 83 -14.61 -10.13 -13.28
N GLN A 84 -15.13 -10.98 -14.16
CA GLN A 84 -14.96 -12.43 -14.06
C GLN A 84 -13.48 -12.83 -14.08
N MET A 85 -12.69 -12.22 -14.97
CA MET A 85 -11.28 -12.53 -15.07
C MET A 85 -10.49 -12.04 -13.86
N GLY A 86 -10.83 -10.88 -13.29
CA GLY A 86 -10.24 -10.41 -12.03
C GLY A 86 -10.44 -11.40 -10.88
N ALA A 87 -11.67 -11.88 -10.70
CA ALA A 87 -11.97 -12.89 -9.68
C ALA A 87 -11.22 -14.21 -9.93
N THR A 88 -11.14 -14.61 -11.21
CA THR A 88 -10.41 -15.81 -11.64
C THR A 88 -8.91 -15.68 -11.37
N TYR A 89 -8.31 -14.53 -11.64
CA TYR A 89 -6.90 -14.26 -11.36
C TYR A 89 -6.60 -14.33 -9.86
N SER A 90 -7.45 -13.73 -9.02
CA SER A 90 -7.32 -13.86 -7.56
C SER A 90 -7.46 -15.31 -7.11
N ALA A 91 -8.35 -16.10 -7.72
CA ALA A 91 -8.46 -17.52 -7.39
C ALA A 91 -7.17 -18.28 -7.71
N TYR A 92 -6.54 -18.03 -8.85
CA TYR A 92 -5.31 -18.72 -9.21
C TYR A 92 -4.11 -18.37 -8.32
N GLU A 93 -4.14 -17.25 -7.57
CA GLU A 93 -3.08 -16.89 -6.62
C GLU A 93 -3.01 -17.83 -5.42
N HIS A 94 -4.11 -18.51 -5.06
CA HIS A 94 -4.08 -19.58 -4.06
C HIS A 94 -4.06 -20.97 -4.69
N LEU A 95 -4.84 -21.20 -5.77
CA LEU A 95 -4.97 -22.52 -6.37
C LEU A 95 -3.66 -23.06 -6.95
N ILE A 96 -2.83 -22.20 -7.55
CA ILE A 96 -1.59 -22.66 -8.19
C ILE A 96 -0.54 -23.06 -7.15
N PRO A 97 -0.28 -22.28 -6.09
CA PRO A 97 0.53 -22.76 -4.98
C PRO A 97 0.01 -24.06 -4.37
N GLU A 98 -1.30 -24.19 -4.13
CA GLU A 98 -1.89 -25.43 -3.62
C GLU A 98 -1.61 -26.60 -4.56
N GLN A 99 -1.83 -26.45 -5.87
CA GLN A 99 -1.56 -27.52 -6.84
C GLN A 99 -0.08 -27.89 -6.96
N LEU A 100 0.83 -26.93 -6.78
CA LEU A 100 2.26 -27.15 -6.95
C LEU A 100 2.93 -27.74 -5.70
N PHE A 101 2.39 -27.47 -4.51
CA PHE A 101 3.04 -27.79 -3.24
C PHE A 101 2.24 -28.73 -2.34
N SER A 102 0.95 -28.95 -2.60
CA SER A 102 0.17 -29.97 -1.89
C SER A 102 0.58 -31.38 -2.32
N THR A 103 0.68 -32.28 -1.35
CA THR A 103 0.81 -33.72 -1.56
C THR A 103 -0.37 -34.44 -0.90
N GLU A 104 -0.55 -35.74 -1.17
CA GLU A 104 -1.62 -36.52 -0.54
C GLU A 104 -1.51 -36.55 0.99
N ASP A 105 -0.28 -36.62 1.50
CA ASP A 105 0.01 -36.71 2.94
C ASP A 105 0.11 -35.33 3.61
N GLU A 106 0.48 -34.29 2.87
CA GLU A 106 0.66 -32.92 3.36
C GLU A 106 -0.07 -31.92 2.42
N PRO A 107 -1.38 -31.67 2.63
CA PRO A 107 -2.11 -30.67 1.86
C PRO A 107 -1.67 -29.27 2.27
N VAL A 108 -1.37 -28.44 1.27
CA VAL A 108 -1.11 -27.01 1.42
C VAL A 108 -2.39 -26.24 1.16
N GLU A 109 -2.64 -25.22 1.98
CA GLU A 109 -3.80 -24.35 1.89
C GLU A 109 -3.35 -22.89 1.72
N GLY A 110 -3.68 -22.31 0.58
CA GLY A 110 -3.46 -20.91 0.27
C GLY A 110 -4.69 -20.05 0.54
N ILE A 111 -4.49 -18.75 0.55
CA ILE A 111 -5.56 -17.77 0.70
C ILE A 111 -5.46 -16.71 -0.40
N SER A 112 -6.60 -16.27 -0.90
CA SER A 112 -6.76 -15.16 -1.82
C SER A 112 -7.98 -14.33 -1.40
N ALA A 113 -8.19 -13.17 -2.02
CA ALA A 113 -9.35 -12.34 -1.72
C ALA A 113 -10.66 -13.09 -1.94
N VAL A 114 -10.78 -13.77 -3.07
CA VAL A 114 -12.01 -14.53 -3.43
C VAL A 114 -12.21 -15.75 -2.53
N LYS A 115 -11.14 -16.46 -2.15
CA LYS A 115 -11.24 -17.59 -1.19
C LYS A 115 -11.60 -17.09 0.20
N ALA A 116 -11.04 -15.97 0.65
CA ALA A 116 -11.38 -15.37 1.94
C ALA A 116 -12.84 -14.90 2.00
N LEU A 117 -13.37 -14.29 0.93
CA LEU A 117 -14.79 -13.95 0.84
C LEU A 117 -15.68 -15.19 0.86
N ALA A 118 -15.31 -16.26 0.14
CA ALA A 118 -16.04 -17.51 0.14
C ALA A 118 -16.06 -18.18 1.53
N ILE A 119 -14.91 -18.24 2.22
CA ILE A 119 -14.82 -18.78 3.59
C ILE A 119 -15.67 -17.95 4.56
N ALA A 120 -15.60 -16.62 4.51
CA ALA A 120 -16.41 -15.77 5.37
C ALA A 120 -17.91 -16.00 5.15
N SER A 121 -18.33 -16.15 3.89
CA SER A 121 -19.72 -16.48 3.55
C SER A 121 -20.13 -17.86 4.10
N GLN A 122 -19.26 -18.87 3.99
CA GLN A 122 -19.50 -20.21 4.57
C GLN A 122 -19.58 -20.19 6.09
N GLN A 123 -18.83 -19.31 6.75
CA GLN A 123 -18.89 -19.08 8.20
C GLN A 123 -20.14 -18.28 8.64
N GLY A 124 -21.03 -17.95 7.70
CA GLY A 124 -22.26 -17.19 7.98
C GLY A 124 -22.02 -15.71 8.23
N GLN A 125 -20.83 -15.17 7.91
CA GLN A 125 -20.59 -13.75 7.99
C GLN A 125 -21.36 -12.99 6.91
N ARG A 126 -21.74 -11.75 7.23
CA ARG A 126 -22.29 -10.85 6.22
C ARG A 126 -21.18 -10.37 5.29
N ILE A 127 -21.45 -10.46 3.99
CA ILE A 127 -20.63 -9.82 2.95
C ILE A 127 -21.28 -8.48 2.62
N TYR A 128 -20.53 -7.40 2.78
CA TYR A 128 -20.95 -6.04 2.49
C TYR A 128 -20.48 -5.63 1.10
N THR A 129 -21.32 -4.87 0.40
CA THR A 129 -20.94 -4.14 -0.80
C THR A 129 -21.09 -2.65 -0.52
N PHE A 130 -19.98 -1.94 -0.57
CA PHE A 130 -19.89 -0.51 -0.29
C PHE A 130 -19.90 0.30 -1.58
N THR A 131 -20.71 1.35 -1.53
CA THR A 131 -20.86 2.42 -2.51
C THR A 131 -20.85 3.74 -1.73
N GLU A 132 -20.81 4.89 -2.40
CA GLU A 132 -20.80 6.19 -1.69
C GLU A 132 -21.98 6.34 -0.72
N ASP A 133 -23.15 5.77 -1.07
CA ASP A 133 -24.40 5.88 -0.32
C ASP A 133 -24.37 5.23 1.07
N ASN A 134 -23.47 4.28 1.30
CA ASN A 134 -23.52 3.40 2.47
C ASN A 134 -22.19 3.31 3.24
N LEU A 135 -21.25 4.22 2.98
CA LEU A 135 -19.96 4.31 3.66
C LEU A 135 -20.08 4.49 5.19
N SER A 136 -21.19 5.02 5.69
CA SER A 136 -21.44 5.17 7.12
C SER A 136 -21.42 3.84 7.88
N TYR A 137 -21.78 2.73 7.23
CA TYR A 137 -21.76 1.37 7.82
C TYR A 137 -20.36 0.75 7.85
N LEU A 138 -19.33 1.40 7.31
CA LEU A 138 -17.96 0.87 7.32
C LEU A 138 -17.43 0.71 8.76
N ASN A 139 -17.94 1.51 9.69
CA ASN A 139 -17.63 1.43 11.11
C ASN A 139 -18.17 0.16 11.77
N ASP A 140 -19.16 -0.52 11.18
CA ASP A 140 -19.74 -1.75 11.71
C ASP A 140 -18.85 -2.98 11.49
N LEU A 141 -17.85 -2.86 10.61
CA LEU A 141 -16.87 -3.92 10.36
C LEU A 141 -15.80 -3.92 11.44
N THR A 142 -15.30 -5.10 11.81
CA THR A 142 -14.15 -5.23 12.75
C THR A 142 -12.84 -5.50 12.02
N VAL A 143 -12.78 -5.22 10.71
CA VAL A 143 -11.58 -5.31 9.90
C VAL A 143 -10.57 -4.23 10.28
N ASP A 144 -9.30 -4.39 9.90
CA ASP A 144 -8.24 -3.44 10.25
C ASP A 144 -8.46 -2.06 9.65
N GLN A 145 -7.91 -1.03 10.31
CA GLN A 145 -8.13 0.36 9.92
C GLN A 145 -7.59 0.68 8.53
N GLY A 146 -6.45 0.11 8.14
CA GLY A 146 -5.87 0.32 6.81
C GLY A 146 -6.80 -0.15 5.68
N THR A 147 -7.44 -1.30 5.87
CA THR A 147 -8.46 -1.82 4.95
C THR A 147 -9.67 -0.88 4.90
N LYS A 148 -10.14 -0.35 6.03
CA LYS A 148 -11.25 0.61 6.07
C LYS A 148 -10.89 1.91 5.33
N ASP A 149 -9.72 2.47 5.60
CA ASP A 149 -9.26 3.71 4.99
C ASP A 149 -9.16 3.57 3.46
N GLU A 150 -8.63 2.44 2.98
CA GLU A 150 -8.57 2.16 1.54
C GLU A 150 -9.96 2.03 0.92
N ILE A 151 -10.87 1.25 1.54
CA ILE A 151 -12.25 1.12 1.06
C ILE A 151 -12.93 2.48 0.99
N GLN A 152 -12.81 3.29 2.04
CA GLN A 152 -13.39 4.63 2.08
C GLN A 152 -12.85 5.50 0.95
N ALA A 153 -11.53 5.57 0.78
CA ALA A 153 -10.91 6.40 -0.24
C ALA A 153 -11.28 5.97 -1.67
N GLN A 154 -11.30 4.66 -1.93
CA GLN A 154 -11.60 4.14 -3.26
C GLN A 154 -13.08 4.25 -3.61
N VAL A 155 -13.97 3.99 -2.65
CA VAL A 155 -15.40 4.16 -2.86
C VAL A 155 -15.76 5.63 -3.11
N GLN A 156 -15.13 6.57 -2.40
CA GLN A 156 -15.25 8.00 -2.68
C GLN A 156 -14.69 8.43 -4.05
N ALA A 157 -13.90 7.57 -4.69
CA ALA A 157 -13.42 7.76 -6.06
C ALA A 157 -14.33 7.08 -7.11
N GLY A 158 -15.55 6.66 -6.72
CA GLY A 158 -16.51 6.01 -7.60
C GLY A 158 -16.34 4.50 -7.76
N MET A 159 -15.48 3.86 -6.96
CA MET A 159 -15.32 2.40 -6.96
C MET A 159 -16.38 1.71 -6.11
N VAL A 160 -16.58 0.41 -6.34
CA VAL A 160 -17.45 -0.45 -5.52
C VAL A 160 -16.59 -1.44 -4.76
N ALA A 161 -16.68 -1.45 -3.44
CA ALA A 161 -15.91 -2.37 -2.61
C ALA A 161 -16.77 -3.53 -2.09
N THR A 162 -16.24 -4.75 -2.06
CA THR A 162 -16.90 -5.92 -1.43
C THR A 162 -15.99 -6.49 -0.37
N VAL A 163 -16.50 -6.68 0.85
CA VAL A 163 -15.69 -7.08 2.01
C VAL A 163 -16.55 -7.85 3.01
N HIS A 164 -15.94 -8.75 3.80
CA HIS A 164 -16.64 -9.47 4.86
C HIS A 164 -16.55 -8.76 6.22
N GLN A 165 -17.50 -9.05 7.11
CA GLN A 165 -17.73 -8.28 8.34
C GLN A 165 -16.57 -8.33 9.35
N HIS A 166 -15.96 -9.49 9.52
CA HIS A 166 -14.96 -9.78 10.53
C HIS A 166 -13.78 -10.55 9.94
N PRO A 167 -12.53 -10.27 10.37
CA PRO A 167 -11.37 -11.06 9.95
C PRO A 167 -11.62 -12.57 10.12
N ILE A 168 -11.23 -13.36 9.14
CA ILE A 168 -11.29 -14.82 9.21
C ILE A 168 -9.93 -15.36 9.65
N THR A 169 -9.91 -16.58 10.17
CA THR A 169 -8.68 -17.35 10.36
C THR A 169 -8.77 -18.62 9.52
N TYR A 170 -7.76 -18.85 8.69
CA TYR A 170 -7.70 -20.00 7.79
C TYR A 170 -6.24 -20.39 7.53
N ALA A 171 -5.91 -21.68 7.72
CA ALA A 171 -4.58 -22.23 7.43
C ALA A 171 -3.40 -21.40 8.00
N GLY A 172 -3.53 -20.91 9.23
CA GLY A 172 -2.50 -20.09 9.90
C GLY A 172 -2.47 -18.62 9.47
N TRP A 173 -3.23 -18.22 8.45
CA TRP A 173 -3.47 -16.83 8.10
C TRP A 173 -4.68 -16.27 8.85
N ALA A 174 -4.59 -15.02 9.30
CA ALA A 174 -5.70 -14.27 9.86
C ALA A 174 -5.78 -12.88 9.23
N GLY A 175 -6.96 -12.53 8.69
CA GLY A 175 -7.15 -11.25 8.03
C GLY A 175 -8.46 -11.15 7.25
N THR A 176 -8.51 -10.16 6.36
CA THR A 176 -9.71 -9.77 5.63
C THR A 176 -9.50 -9.92 4.13
N GLY A 177 -10.44 -10.55 3.42
CA GLY A 177 -10.47 -10.54 1.95
C GLY A 177 -11.45 -9.49 1.46
N TYR A 178 -11.03 -8.70 0.48
CA TYR A 178 -11.89 -7.66 -0.10
C TYR A 178 -11.55 -7.40 -1.57
N THR A 179 -12.50 -6.83 -2.30
CA THR A 179 -12.35 -6.42 -3.69
C THR A 179 -12.75 -4.97 -3.85
N ILE A 180 -12.09 -4.24 -4.76
CA ILE A 180 -12.46 -2.88 -5.14
C ILE A 180 -12.54 -2.85 -6.66
N VAL A 181 -13.74 -2.66 -7.20
CA VAL A 181 -14.04 -2.82 -8.62
C VAL A 181 -14.64 -1.54 -9.19
N HIS A 182 -14.16 -1.12 -10.35
CA HIS A 182 -14.73 0.00 -11.09
C HIS A 182 -16.05 -0.46 -11.73
N PRO A 183 -17.19 0.16 -11.38
CA PRO A 183 -18.50 -0.35 -11.77
C PRO A 183 -18.75 -0.35 -13.28
N GLU A 184 -18.16 0.59 -14.02
CA GLU A 184 -18.36 0.67 -15.47
C GLU A 184 -17.44 -0.26 -16.28
N THR A 185 -16.23 -0.53 -15.80
CA THR A 185 -15.21 -1.27 -16.57
C THR A 185 -15.01 -2.70 -16.10
N GLY A 186 -15.41 -3.02 -14.86
CA GLY A 186 -15.17 -4.32 -14.23
C GLY A 186 -13.72 -4.54 -13.82
N ALA A 187 -12.83 -3.58 -14.08
CA ALA A 187 -11.45 -3.62 -13.61
C ALA A 187 -11.44 -3.45 -12.08
N GLY A 188 -10.68 -4.29 -11.37
CA GLY A 188 -10.66 -4.21 -9.92
C GLY A 188 -9.44 -4.85 -9.29
N SER A 189 -9.17 -4.44 -8.06
CA SER A 189 -8.16 -5.04 -7.19
C SER A 189 -8.82 -6.07 -6.28
N TYR A 190 -8.10 -7.17 -6.05
CA TYR A 190 -8.54 -8.30 -5.25
C TYR A 190 -7.48 -8.51 -4.18
N LYS A 191 -7.80 -8.16 -2.93
CA LYS A 191 -6.82 -7.94 -1.87
C LYS A 191 -7.12 -8.77 -0.64
N ILE A 192 -6.06 -9.13 0.07
CA ILE A 192 -6.13 -9.66 1.42
C ILE A 192 -5.40 -8.69 2.37
N SER A 193 -5.96 -8.48 3.56
CA SER A 193 -5.33 -7.64 4.57
C SER A 193 -4.11 -8.36 5.19
N GLY A 194 -3.15 -7.58 5.68
CA GLY A 194 -1.82 -8.08 6.04
C GLY A 194 -0.83 -8.13 4.86
N GLY A 195 -1.22 -7.69 3.66
CA GLY A 195 -0.30 -7.40 2.56
C GLY A 195 0.63 -6.22 2.89
N SER A 196 1.91 -6.34 2.53
CA SER A 196 2.97 -5.35 2.78
C SER A 196 2.86 -4.08 1.93
N ASN A 197 1.65 -3.61 1.62
CA ASN A 197 1.44 -2.47 0.71
C ASN A 197 0.77 -1.31 1.47
N GLY A 198 1.61 -0.36 1.93
CA GLY A 198 1.20 1.02 2.26
C GLY A 198 1.53 1.56 3.66
N GLY A 199 1.64 0.70 4.68
CA GLY A 199 1.78 1.16 6.08
C GLY A 199 3.17 1.68 6.47
N VAL A 200 4.22 1.30 5.74
CA VAL A 200 5.60 1.71 6.04
C VAL A 200 5.79 3.21 5.81
N LEU A 201 5.10 3.81 4.83
CA LEU A 201 5.26 5.22 4.50
C LEU A 201 4.72 6.13 5.61
N LEU A 202 3.53 5.83 6.14
CA LEU A 202 2.94 6.58 7.26
C LEU A 202 3.73 6.38 8.56
N ALA A 203 4.21 5.15 8.83
CA ALA A 203 5.04 4.88 10.01
C ALA A 203 6.39 5.62 9.96
N LEU A 204 7.01 5.75 8.79
CA LEU A 204 8.26 6.50 8.62
C LEU A 204 8.05 8.01 8.80
N ILE A 205 6.92 8.56 8.36
CA ILE A 205 6.58 9.98 8.56
C ILE A 205 6.39 10.29 10.05
N TRP A 206 5.60 9.48 10.76
CA TRP A 206 5.36 9.68 12.19
C TRP A 206 6.61 9.43 13.05
N THR A 207 7.44 8.46 12.69
CA THR A 207 8.71 8.20 13.40
C THR A 207 9.74 9.30 13.15
N ALA A 208 9.80 9.88 11.94
CA ALA A 208 10.65 11.03 11.65
C ALA A 208 10.21 12.30 12.42
N ILE A 209 8.90 12.58 12.48
CA ILE A 209 8.35 13.70 13.25
C ILE A 209 8.63 13.52 14.76
N ALA A 210 8.41 12.31 15.29
CA ALA A 210 8.67 12.01 16.70
C ALA A 210 10.16 12.12 17.05
N ALA A 211 11.06 11.61 16.20
CA ALA A 211 12.51 11.74 16.38
C ALA A 211 12.95 13.21 16.37
N TYR A 212 12.38 14.02 15.46
CA TYR A 212 12.63 15.46 15.40
C TYR A 212 12.17 16.16 16.69
N ALA A 213 10.98 15.86 17.19
CA ALA A 213 10.46 16.43 18.44
C ALA A 213 11.32 16.08 19.66
N VAL A 214 11.83 14.84 19.75
CA VAL A 214 12.68 14.38 20.85
C VAL A 214 14.06 15.06 20.81
N LEU A 215 14.74 15.06 19.66
CA LEU A 215 16.03 15.74 19.48
C LEU A 215 15.92 17.25 19.74
N PHE A 216 14.78 17.84 19.41
CA PHE A 216 14.53 19.26 19.63
C PHE A 216 14.27 19.59 21.11
N SER A 217 13.52 18.75 21.83
CA SER A 217 13.24 18.94 23.26
C SER A 217 14.52 18.98 24.10
N THR A 218 15.53 18.18 23.74
CA THR A 218 16.81 18.10 24.46
C THR A 218 17.70 19.30 24.16
N ILE A 219 17.76 19.75 22.89
CA ILE A 219 18.53 20.93 22.48
C ILE A 219 17.93 22.23 23.05
N PHE A 220 16.59 22.34 23.10
CA PHE A 220 15.91 23.50 23.70
C PHE A 220 16.16 23.59 25.22
N LEU A 221 16.12 22.45 25.94
CA LEU A 221 16.42 22.41 27.37
C LEU A 221 17.88 22.83 27.66
N VAL A 222 18.82 22.36 26.83
CA VAL A 222 20.24 22.72 26.96
C VAL A 222 20.46 24.19 26.61
N GLY A 223 19.84 24.70 25.54
CA GLY A 223 19.93 26.10 25.12
C GLY A 223 19.35 27.10 26.12
N LEU A 224 18.27 26.73 26.82
CA LEU A 224 17.68 27.53 27.89
C LEU A 224 18.64 27.70 29.08
N LEU A 225 19.47 26.67 29.34
CA LEU A 225 20.44 26.67 30.43
C LEU A 225 21.75 27.39 30.07
N THR A 226 22.10 27.51 28.79
CA THR A 226 23.41 27.99 28.37
C THR A 226 23.48 29.42 27.84
N THR A 227 22.38 30.05 27.37
CA THR A 227 22.24 31.53 27.17
C THR A 227 20.94 31.89 26.42
N PRO A 228 20.22 32.98 26.80
CA PRO A 228 18.93 33.36 26.20
C PRO A 228 19.01 33.84 24.73
N PHE A 229 20.20 34.28 24.25
CA PHE A 229 20.40 34.69 22.86
C PHE A 229 20.34 33.52 21.87
N ILE A 230 20.79 32.33 22.29
CA ILE A 230 20.78 31.12 21.46
C ILE A 230 19.34 30.61 21.31
N ALA A 231 18.53 30.69 22.38
CA ALA A 231 17.13 30.26 22.37
C ALA A 231 16.27 31.04 21.35
N GLY A 232 16.51 32.34 21.18
CA GLY A 232 15.76 33.17 20.22
C GLY A 232 16.06 32.83 18.75
N GLY A 233 17.33 32.56 18.43
CA GLY A 233 17.75 32.14 17.08
C GLY A 233 17.19 30.77 16.71
N ILE A 234 17.15 29.86 17.68
CA ILE A 234 16.51 28.54 17.54
C ILE A 234 15.02 28.70 17.22
N LEU A 235 14.28 29.52 17.98
CA LEU A 235 12.84 29.70 17.82
C LEU A 235 12.45 30.29 16.45
N LEU A 236 13.23 31.24 15.93
CA LEU A 236 13.00 31.83 14.61
C LEU A 236 13.31 30.85 13.48
N GLY A 237 14.36 30.03 13.63
CA GLY A 237 14.66 28.94 12.70
C GLY A 237 13.52 27.92 12.61
N MET A 238 12.86 27.61 13.74
CA MET A 238 11.70 26.70 13.77
C MET A 238 10.52 27.23 12.96
N LEU A 239 10.15 28.51 13.15
CA LEU A 239 9.02 29.11 12.44
C LEU A 239 9.29 29.17 10.94
N GLY A 240 10.53 29.44 10.53
CA GLY A 240 10.95 29.40 9.14
C GLY A 240 10.85 28.00 8.51
N GLY A 241 11.37 26.97 9.19
CA GLY A 241 11.33 25.59 8.71
C GLY A 241 9.91 25.04 8.59
N ILE A 242 9.04 25.30 9.58
CA ILE A 242 7.63 24.89 9.54
C ILE A 242 6.89 25.56 8.39
N ASN A 243 7.11 26.86 8.16
CA ASN A 243 6.50 27.58 7.05
C ASN A 243 6.94 27.03 5.68
N SER A 244 8.22 26.67 5.54
CA SER A 244 8.74 26.05 4.31
C SER A 244 8.15 24.67 4.06
N ILE A 245 8.03 23.82 5.09
CA ILE A 245 7.40 22.49 4.98
C ILE A 245 5.90 22.62 4.64
N TYR A 246 5.20 23.61 5.21
CA TYR A 246 3.81 23.90 4.88
C TYR A 246 3.61 24.39 3.43
N LYS A 247 4.57 25.15 2.89
CA LYS A 247 4.54 25.52 1.46
C LYS A 247 4.77 24.31 0.56
N VAL A 248 5.76 23.48 0.89
CA VAL A 248 6.08 22.25 0.16
C VAL A 248 4.94 21.23 0.21
N SER A 249 4.19 21.15 1.32
CA SER A 249 3.02 20.25 1.39
C SER A 249 1.84 20.66 0.50
N LYS A 250 1.80 21.92 0.06
CA LYS A 250 0.81 22.40 -0.90
C LYS A 250 1.25 22.28 -2.36
N GLN A 251 2.55 22.09 -2.60
CA GLN A 251 3.13 22.13 -3.96
C GLN A 251 3.64 20.77 -4.43
N CYS A 252 4.13 19.91 -3.54
CA CYS A 252 4.70 18.60 -3.87
C CYS A 252 3.82 17.47 -3.31
N SER A 253 3.82 16.31 -3.98
CA SER A 253 3.21 15.07 -3.47
C SER A 253 4.13 13.86 -3.69
N GLY A 254 3.88 12.75 -2.99
CA GLY A 254 4.65 11.52 -3.17
C GLY A 254 6.13 11.62 -2.74
N LEU A 255 7.04 11.06 -3.56
CA LEU A 255 8.46 10.95 -3.23
C LEU A 255 9.20 12.30 -3.22
N GLU A 256 8.76 13.25 -4.05
CA GLU A 256 9.36 14.59 -4.14
C GLU A 256 9.12 15.41 -2.87
N TYR A 257 7.93 15.30 -2.28
CA TYR A 257 7.61 15.89 -0.98
C TYR A 257 8.56 15.36 0.12
N ILE A 258 8.93 14.08 0.05
CA ILE A 258 9.79 13.42 1.04
C ILE A 258 11.24 13.92 0.92
N ILE A 259 11.78 13.97 -0.30
CA ILE A 259 13.16 14.43 -0.53
C ILE A 259 13.30 15.90 -0.16
N THR A 260 12.35 16.74 -0.58
CA THR A 260 12.40 18.19 -0.31
C THR A 260 12.19 18.50 1.17
N SER A 261 11.23 17.85 1.85
CA SER A 261 11.05 18.02 3.30
C SER A 261 12.27 17.54 4.09
N PHE A 262 12.89 16.43 3.71
CA PHE A 262 14.12 15.93 4.34
C PHE A 262 15.29 16.90 4.18
N ILE A 263 15.50 17.46 2.98
CA ILE A 263 16.54 18.46 2.72
C ILE A 263 16.29 19.73 3.54
N ILE A 264 15.05 20.23 3.59
CA ILE A 264 14.69 21.41 4.39
C ILE A 264 14.93 21.15 5.89
N SER A 265 14.58 19.96 6.39
CA SER A 265 14.86 19.58 7.78
C SER A 265 16.36 19.45 8.07
N LEU A 266 17.14 18.87 7.16
CA LEU A 266 18.59 18.74 7.32
C LEU A 266 19.30 20.11 7.34
N THR A 267 18.94 21.00 6.41
CA THR A 267 19.51 22.36 6.34
C THR A 267 19.16 23.21 7.55
N SER A 268 17.94 23.10 8.07
CA SER A 268 17.52 23.82 9.28
C SER A 268 18.21 23.30 10.54
N ILE A 269 18.52 21.99 10.64
CA ILE A 269 19.33 21.43 11.74
C ILE A 269 20.79 21.88 11.64
N ILE A 270 21.39 21.85 10.45
CA ILE A 270 22.79 22.30 10.23
C ILE A 270 22.95 23.78 10.61
N GLY A 271 21.94 24.61 10.33
CA GLY A 271 21.91 26.02 10.72
C GLY A 271 21.94 26.26 12.24
N LEU A 272 21.57 25.26 13.06
CA LEU A 272 21.62 25.34 14.53
C LEU A 272 23.03 25.09 15.09
N PHE A 273 23.89 24.34 14.37
CA PHE A 273 25.24 23.98 14.83
C PHE A 273 26.33 25.00 14.47
N PHE A 274 26.02 25.99 13.62
CA PHE A 274 26.96 27.05 13.22
C PHE A 274 26.48 28.47 13.59
N PRO A 275 26.45 28.85 14.88
CA PRO A 275 26.37 30.25 15.30
C PRO A 275 27.80 30.79 15.43
N PRO A 276 28.33 31.62 14.49
CA PRO A 276 27.98 33.04 14.52
C PRO A 276 28.14 33.77 13.16
N ALA A 277 27.03 34.08 12.51
CA ALA A 277 26.96 35.22 11.59
C ALA A 277 25.55 35.83 11.77
N PRO A 278 25.41 37.17 11.80
CA PRO A 278 24.19 37.83 12.24
C PRO A 278 23.01 37.24 11.47
N GLY A 279 21.96 36.83 12.21
CA GLY A 279 20.83 35.99 11.75
C GLY A 279 20.10 36.43 10.48
N TYR A 280 20.48 37.54 9.87
CA TYR A 280 20.19 37.91 8.49
C TYR A 280 20.84 36.98 7.46
N LEU A 281 22.07 36.47 7.67
CA LEU A 281 22.73 35.60 6.71
C LEU A 281 22.12 34.20 6.66
N SER A 282 21.68 33.64 7.78
CA SER A 282 20.95 32.37 7.80
C SER A 282 19.56 32.49 7.19
N PHE A 283 18.89 33.65 7.38
CA PHE A 283 17.63 33.97 6.71
C PHE A 283 17.82 34.18 5.20
N LEU A 284 18.93 34.81 4.78
CA LEU A 284 19.31 34.96 3.38
C LEU A 284 19.73 33.63 2.75
N ILE A 285 20.39 32.74 3.47
CA ILE A 285 20.72 31.39 3.00
C ILE A 285 19.45 30.55 2.86
N MET A 286 18.50 30.64 3.81
CA MET A 286 17.18 30.00 3.68
C MET A 286 16.34 30.59 2.53
N ASN A 287 16.47 31.88 2.23
CA ASN A 287 15.84 32.53 1.06
C ASN A 287 16.65 32.40 -0.25
N SER A 288 17.91 31.95 -0.19
CA SER A 288 18.76 31.67 -1.35
C SER A 288 18.90 30.17 -1.60
N LEU A 289 18.25 29.34 -0.79
CA LEU A 289 17.98 27.96 -1.20
C LEU A 289 17.18 28.05 -2.49
N PRO A 290 17.57 27.30 -3.53
CA PRO A 290 16.88 27.36 -4.81
C PRO A 290 15.38 27.22 -4.56
N GLU A 291 14.58 28.13 -5.11
CA GLU A 291 13.17 27.84 -5.30
C GLU A 291 13.11 26.46 -5.98
N PRO A 292 12.23 25.56 -5.53
CA PRO A 292 12.18 24.22 -6.09
C PRO A 292 11.63 24.31 -7.52
N GLU A 293 12.47 24.68 -8.48
CA GLU A 293 12.25 24.52 -9.92
C GLU A 293 12.35 23.04 -10.34
N GLY A 294 11.98 22.13 -9.44
CA GLY A 294 12.13 20.69 -9.57
C GLY A 294 10.86 19.93 -9.18
N CYS A 295 9.69 20.49 -9.47
CA CYS A 295 8.48 19.69 -9.59
C CYS A 295 8.23 19.48 -11.09
N LEU A 296 8.73 18.36 -11.62
CA LEU A 296 8.41 17.84 -12.95
C LEU A 296 7.97 16.38 -12.83
#